data_AF-A0A497AAU2-F1
#
_entry.id   AF-A0A497AAU2-F1
#
_cell.length_a   1.000
_cell.length_b   1.000
_cell.length_c   1.000
_cell.angle_alpha   90.00
_cell.angle_beta   90.00
_cell.angle_gamma   90.00
#
_symmetry.space_group_name_H-M   'P 1'
#
loop_
_entity.id
_entity.type
_entity.pdbx_description
1 polymer ?
#
loop_
_entity_poly.entity_id
_entity_poly.type
_entity_poly.pdbx_seq_one_letter_code
_entity_poly.pdbx_strand_id
1 'polypeptide(L)'
;RDFKVSRDVIAISLEEMELAPKGFYRDKRASWDLRKPFFVGLTGTRRGRTKSVIRLSEIGRPVANLLSVAYERAAISKLELADVLGMKVEQAERFLSWVRENPRERRAT
;
A
#
# COMPACT_ATOMS: atom_id res chain seq x y z
N ARG A 1 -1.29 -24.65 6.53
CA ARG A 1 -1.72 -23.63 7.50
C ARG A 1 -0.44 -22.98 7.98
N ASP A 2 -0.12 -21.78 7.48
CA ASP A 2 1.18 -21.17 7.78
C ASP A 2 1.11 -20.49 9.14
N PHE A 3 1.85 -21.04 10.11
CA PHE A 3 2.00 -20.42 11.42
C PHE A 3 2.91 -19.21 11.27
N LYS A 4 2.32 -18.02 11.36
CA LYS A 4 3.09 -16.77 11.35
C LYS A 4 3.62 -16.52 12.76
N VAL A 5 4.87 -16.86 12.99
CA VAL A 5 5.57 -16.58 14.25
C VAL A 5 6.34 -15.27 14.10
N SER A 6 6.28 -14.40 15.12
CA SER A 6 7.06 -13.15 15.12
C SER A 6 8.56 -13.45 15.21
N ARG A 7 9.38 -12.67 14.51
CA ARG A 7 10.85 -12.71 14.62
C ARG A 7 11.34 -12.51 16.06
N ASP A 8 10.60 -11.75 16.87
CA ASP A 8 10.94 -11.54 18.28
C ASP A 8 10.80 -12.82 19.08
N VAL A 9 9.72 -13.57 18.86
CA VAL A 9 9.46 -14.86 19.52
C VAL A 9 10.54 -15.86 19.13
N ILE A 10 10.91 -15.92 17.85
CA ILE A 10 12.00 -16.80 17.39
C ILE A 10 13.32 -16.45 18.09
N ALA A 11 13.68 -15.17 18.19
CA ALA A 11 14.94 -14.76 18.80
C ALA A 11 14.99 -15.00 20.31
N ILE A 12 13.88 -14.77 21.01
CA ILE A 12 13.75 -15.09 22.44
C ILE A 12 13.85 -16.60 22.66
N SER A 13 13.11 -17.39 21.88
CA SER A 13 13.14 -18.85 22.01
C SER A 13 14.51 -19.43 21.72
N LEU A 14 15.27 -18.88 20.75
CA LEU A 14 16.65 -19.32 20.49
C LEU A 14 17.58 -19.04 21.68
N GLU A 15 17.39 -17.93 22.38
CA GLU A 15 18.18 -17.59 23.57
C GLU A 15 17.78 -18.45 24.78
N GLU A 16 16.49 -18.68 24.99
CA GLU A 16 15.97 -19.56 26.06
C GLU A 16 16.40 -21.03 25.88
N MET A 17 16.49 -21.49 24.64
CA MET A 17 16.96 -22.84 24.30
C MET A 17 18.49 -22.98 24.33
N GLU A 18 19.22 -21.93 24.72
CA GLU A 18 20.70 -21.88 24.69
C GLU A 18 21.32 -22.14 23.30
N LEU A 19 20.51 -22.01 22.25
CA LEU A 19 20.94 -22.10 20.85
C LEU A 19 21.54 -20.76 20.36
N ALA A 20 21.33 -19.70 21.12
CA ALA A 20 21.92 -18.39 20.93
C ALA A 20 22.51 -17.87 22.25
N PRO A 21 23.58 -17.05 22.21
CA PRO A 21 24.21 -16.51 23.40
C PRO A 21 23.29 -15.56 24.18
N LYS A 22 23.51 -15.44 25.49
CA LYS A 22 22.80 -14.47 26.34
C LYS A 22 22.99 -13.05 25.80
N GLY A 23 21.89 -12.32 25.66
CA GLY A 23 21.84 -10.99 25.03
C GLY A 23 21.57 -11.00 23.53
N PHE A 24 21.47 -12.17 22.89
CA PHE A 24 21.20 -12.29 21.45
C PHE A 24 19.96 -11.52 21.00
N TYR A 25 18.85 -11.65 21.74
CA TYR A 25 17.63 -10.93 21.42
C TYR A 25 17.82 -9.41 21.51
N ARG A 26 18.53 -8.94 22.54
CA ARG A 26 18.81 -7.51 22.75
C ARG A 26 19.61 -6.93 21.59
N ASP A 27 20.63 -7.64 21.13
CA ASP A 27 21.47 -7.21 20.01
C ASP A 27 20.71 -7.22 18.67
N LYS A 28 19.89 -8.25 18.44
CA LYS A 28 19.03 -8.32 17.25
C LYS A 28 17.98 -7.22 17.26
N ARG A 29 17.33 -6.97 18.39
CA ARG A 29 16.36 -5.88 18.55
C ARG A 29 17.01 -4.53 18.26
N ALA A 30 18.19 -4.25 18.82
CA ALA A 30 18.95 -3.04 18.51
C ALA A 30 19.25 -2.92 17.01
N SER A 31 19.67 -4.00 16.35
CA SER A 31 19.90 -4.01 14.90
C SER A 31 18.63 -3.80 14.08
N TRP A 32 17.48 -4.30 14.52
CA TRP A 32 16.20 -4.12 13.85
C TRP A 32 15.64 -2.72 14.04
N ASP A 33 15.85 -2.12 15.20
CA ASP A 33 15.51 -0.73 15.47
C ASP A 33 16.42 0.23 14.68
N LEU A 34 17.71 -0.09 14.52
CA LEU A 34 18.61 0.64 13.63
C LEU A 34 18.27 0.46 12.14
N ARG A 35 17.67 -0.67 11.78
CA ARG A 35 17.10 -0.93 10.44
C ARG A 35 15.72 -0.33 10.25
N LYS A 36 15.12 0.34 11.25
CA LYS A 36 13.99 1.23 10.99
C LYS A 36 14.52 2.34 10.10
N PRO A 37 14.05 2.46 8.85
CA PRO A 37 14.69 3.35 7.92
C PRO A 37 14.44 4.79 8.34
N PHE A 38 15.51 5.54 8.58
CA PHE A 38 15.53 6.98 8.27
C PHE A 38 15.31 7.25 6.77
N PHE A 39 15.10 6.20 5.96
CA PHE A 39 14.61 6.24 4.58
C PHE A 39 13.07 6.23 4.52
N VAL A 40 12.47 7.36 4.91
CA VAL A 40 11.27 7.82 4.20
C VAL A 40 11.77 8.47 2.90
N GLY A 41 12.13 7.68 1.86
CA GLY A 41 12.44 8.32 0.58
C GLY A 41 13.10 7.53 -0.57
N LEU A 42 13.95 6.52 -0.34
CA LEU A 42 14.84 6.02 -1.41
C LEU A 42 14.97 4.48 -1.49
N THR A 43 13.85 3.77 -1.59
CA THR A 43 13.83 2.43 -2.21
C THR A 43 12.90 2.44 -3.41
N GLY A 44 13.48 2.81 -4.55
CA GLY A 44 12.84 2.70 -5.86
C GLY A 44 12.66 1.24 -6.28
N THR A 45 11.69 1.03 -7.17
CA THR A 45 11.55 -0.11 -8.10
C THR A 45 10.88 -1.42 -7.68
N ARG A 46 10.25 -1.47 -6.50
CA ARG A 46 8.97 -2.20 -6.31
C ARG A 46 8.03 -1.35 -5.47
N ARG A 47 7.67 -0.17 -5.97
CA ARG A 47 6.39 0.45 -5.59
C ARG A 47 5.35 -0.56 -6.04
N GLY A 48 4.90 -1.43 -5.12
CA GLY A 48 3.67 -2.19 -5.34
C GLY A 48 2.67 -1.19 -5.87
N ARG A 49 2.16 -1.44 -7.09
CA ARG A 49 1.19 -0.54 -7.73
C ARG A 49 0.23 -0.11 -6.62
N THR A 50 0.20 1.18 -6.29
CA THR A 50 -0.72 1.69 -5.27
C THR A 50 -2.10 1.15 -5.64
N LYS A 51 -2.97 0.83 -4.67
CA LYS A 51 -4.31 0.30 -4.99
C LYS A 51 -5.00 1.12 -6.10
N SER A 52 -4.78 2.44 -6.13
CA SER A 52 -5.18 3.34 -7.21
C SER A 52 -4.58 3.03 -8.58
N VAL A 53 -3.28 2.72 -8.68
CA VAL A 53 -2.62 2.35 -9.94
C VAL A 53 -3.12 0.99 -10.45
N ILE A 54 -3.31 0.01 -9.55
CA ILE A 54 -3.91 -1.28 -9.92
C ILE A 54 -5.32 -1.05 -10.46
N ARG A 55 -6.15 -0.32 -9.71
CA ARG A 55 -7.53 -0.06 -10.09
C ARG A 55 -7.62 0.71 -11.40
N LEU A 56 -6.76 1.71 -11.61
CA LEU A 56 -6.68 2.45 -12.87
C LEU A 56 -6.30 1.54 -14.04
N SER A 57 -5.41 0.56 -13.83
CA SER A 57 -5.06 -0.43 -14.86
C SER A 57 -6.18 -1.41 -15.18
N GLU A 58 -7.08 -1.68 -14.23
CA GLU A 58 -8.24 -2.57 -14.43
C GLU A 58 -9.37 -1.88 -15.20
N ILE A 59 -9.75 -0.67 -14.79
CA ILE A 59 -10.90 0.04 -15.38
C ILE A 59 -10.51 0.89 -16.60
N GLY A 60 -9.22 1.23 -16.71
CA GLY A 60 -8.71 2.11 -17.75
C GLY A 60 -8.96 3.61 -17.48
N ARG A 61 -8.07 4.44 -18.03
CA ARG A 61 -8.12 5.90 -17.84
C ARG A 61 -9.38 6.57 -18.41
N PRO A 62 -9.92 6.19 -19.58
CA PRO A 62 -11.14 6.81 -20.12
C PRO A 62 -12.34 6.64 -19.18
N VAL A 63 -12.52 5.44 -18.62
CA VAL A 63 -13.59 5.12 -17.67
C VAL A 63 -13.38 5.89 -16.36
N ALA A 64 -12.16 5.93 -15.83
CA ALA A 64 -11.85 6.69 -14.63
C ALA A 64 -12.15 8.20 -14.79
N ASN A 65 -11.85 8.76 -15.96
CA ASN A 65 -12.18 10.16 -16.28
C ASN A 65 -13.70 10.38 -16.41
N LEU A 66 -14.42 9.45 -17.05
CA LEU A 66 -15.87 9.51 -17.16
C LEU A 66 -16.53 9.49 -15.77
N LEU A 67 -16.10 8.58 -14.90
CA LEU A 67 -16.58 8.50 -13.52
C LEU A 67 -16.25 9.78 -12.74
N SER A 68 -15.07 10.36 -12.98
CA SER A 68 -14.71 11.65 -12.38
C SER A 68 -15.67 12.77 -12.76
N VAL A 69 -16.00 12.90 -14.05
CA VAL A 69 -16.91 13.93 -14.55
C VAL A 69 -18.36 13.66 -14.11
N ALA A 70 -18.78 12.40 -14.12
CA ALA A 70 -20.10 12.00 -13.64
C ALA A 70 -20.29 12.33 -12.15
N TYR A 71 -19.26 12.10 -11.34
CA TYR A 71 -19.27 12.43 -9.92
C TYR A 71 -19.33 13.95 -9.67
N GLU A 72 -18.55 14.75 -10.41
CA GLU A 72 -18.59 16.23 -10.32
C GLU A 72 -19.94 16.81 -10.71
N ARG A 73 -20.60 16.20 -11.70
CA ARG A 73 -21.93 16.62 -12.16
C ARG A 73 -23.06 16.09 -11.28
N ALA A 74 -22.74 15.44 -10.16
CA ALA A 74 -23.69 14.77 -9.28
C ALA A 74 -24.60 13.76 -10.04
N ALA A 75 -24.12 13.21 -11.15
CA ALA A 75 -24.82 12.20 -11.93
C ALA A 75 -24.67 10.79 -11.31
N ILE A 76 -23.68 10.61 -10.44
CA ILE A 76 -23.52 9.44 -9.58
C ILE A 76 -23.25 9.89 -8.15
N SER A 77 -23.84 9.18 -7.19
CA SER A 77 -23.63 9.40 -5.77
C SER A 77 -22.29 8.83 -5.30
N LYS A 78 -21.86 9.25 -4.11
CA LYS A 78 -20.65 8.74 -3.43
C LYS A 78 -20.69 7.23 -3.21
N LEU A 79 -21.88 6.69 -2.92
CA LEU A 79 -22.09 5.27 -2.67
C LEU A 79 -21.98 4.47 -3.96
N GLU A 80 -22.64 4.92 -5.03
CA GLU A 80 -22.55 4.28 -6.35
C GLU A 80 -21.11 4.29 -6.87
N LEU A 81 -20.38 5.40 -6.69
CA LEU A 81 -18.98 5.49 -7.06
C LEU A 81 -18.12 4.46 -6.29
N ALA A 82 -18.35 4.33 -4.98
CA ALA A 82 -17.65 3.39 -4.12
C ALA A 82 -17.90 1.93 -4.53
N ASP A 83 -19.16 1.61 -4.86
CA ASP A 83 -19.59 0.30 -5.33
C ASP A 83 -18.95 -0.06 -6.67
N VAL A 84 -19.05 0.84 -7.66
CA VAL A 84 -18.42 0.67 -9.00
C VAL A 84 -16.91 0.49 -8.89
N LEU A 85 -16.25 1.25 -8.00
CA LEU A 85 -14.81 1.16 -7.80
C LEU A 85 -14.39 0.03 -6.86
N GLY A 86 -15.33 -0.67 -6.21
CA GLY A 86 -15.04 -1.75 -5.27
C GLY A 86 -14.20 -1.31 -4.07
N MET A 87 -14.41 -0.08 -3.59
CA MET A 87 -13.60 0.53 -2.52
C MET A 87 -14.44 1.36 -1.57
N LYS A 88 -13.87 1.75 -0.42
CA LYS A 88 -14.58 2.61 0.55
C LYS A 88 -14.85 3.99 -0.06
N VAL A 89 -15.90 4.65 0.40
CA VAL A 89 -16.33 5.98 -0.09
C VAL A 89 -15.18 7.00 -0.06
N GLU A 90 -14.44 7.07 1.05
CA GLU A 90 -13.34 8.02 1.20
C GLU A 90 -12.16 7.69 0.26
N GLN A 91 -11.99 6.41 -0.08
CA GLN A 91 -10.97 5.96 -1.01
C GLN A 91 -11.35 6.25 -2.46
N ALA A 92 -12.64 6.12 -2.80
CA ALA A 92 -13.18 6.42 -4.12
C ALA A 92 -13.00 7.90 -4.48
N GLU A 93 -13.29 8.81 -3.55
CA GLU A 93 -13.07 10.24 -3.74
C GLU A 93 -11.59 10.56 -3.95
N ARG A 94 -10.71 10.01 -3.09
CA ARG A 94 -9.26 10.16 -3.21
C ARG A 94 -8.72 9.60 -4.53
N PHE A 95 -9.28 8.49 -5.00
CA PHE A 95 -8.91 7.90 -6.29
C PHE A 95 -9.21 8.86 -7.44
N LEU A 96 -10.40 9.46 -7.48
CA LEU A 96 -10.76 10.42 -8.53
C LEU A 96 -9.88 11.68 -8.49
N SER A 97 -9.61 12.23 -7.30
CA SER A 97 -8.69 13.37 -7.16
C SER A 97 -7.29 13.01 -7.66
N TRP A 98 -6.78 11.83 -7.29
CA TRP A 98 -5.49 11.34 -7.76
C TRP A 98 -5.44 11.18 -9.29
N VAL A 99 -6.52 10.68 -9.91
CA VAL A 99 -6.65 10.56 -11.38
C VAL A 99 -6.60 11.93 -12.05
N ARG A 100 -7.14 13.00 -11.44
CA ARG A 100 -7.07 14.35 -12.01
C ARG A 100 -5.68 14.95 -11.90
N GLU A 101 -5.05 14.79 -10.74
CA GLU A 101 -3.73 15.37 -10.42
C GLU A 101 -2.58 14.72 -11.20
N ASN A 102 -2.76 13.51 -11.73
CA ASN A 102 -1.72 12.76 -12.43
C ASN A 102 -2.03 12.51 -13.92
N PRO A 103 -2.09 13.54 -14.78
CA PRO A 103 -2.46 13.42 -16.20
C PRO A 103 -1.40 12.74 -17.09
N ARG A 104 -0.20 12.42 -16.56
CA ARG A 104 1.01 12.16 -17.34
C ARG A 104 1.26 10.73 -17.82
N GLU A 105 0.41 9.74 -17.56
CA GLU A 105 0.50 8.41 -18.22
C GLU A 105 -0.14 8.43 -19.63
N ARG A 106 0.14 9.48 -20.43
CA ARG A 106 -0.44 9.67 -21.76
C ARG A 106 0.43 9.18 -22.91
N ARG A 107 1.67 8.74 -22.68
CA ARG A 107 2.57 8.29 -23.77
C ARG A 107 3.51 7.19 -23.30
N ALA A 108 3.17 5.97 -23.67
CA ALA A 108 4.13 4.92 -24.04
C ALA A 108 3.45 4.13 -25.16
N THR A 109 3.37 4.77 -26.32
CA THR A 109 3.13 4.11 -27.61
C THR A 109 4.46 4.10 -28.33
#